data_AF-A0A5C8A0H7-F1
#
_entry.id   AF-A0A5C8A0H7-F1
#
_cell.length_a   1.000
_cell.length_b   1.000
_cell.length_c   1.000
_cell.angle_alpha   90.00
_cell.angle_beta   90.00
_cell.angle_gamma   90.00
#
_symmetry.space_group_name_H-M   'P 1'
#
loop_
_entity.id
_entity.type
_entity.pdbx_description
1 polymer ?
#
loop_
_entity_poly.entity_id
_entity_poly.type
_entity_poly.pdbx_seq_one_letter_code
_entity_poly.pdbx_strand_id
1 'polypeptide(L)'
;MDGDINRKPTVVFQDRIDNALRARPIDHLVETLLPVEVRIDGEPFLVNVRVHYTNHCWTRTRKGEAEDTVLFCEHHRDRIDERIFCEQRWEFSKQLPGMIRSISHSLCLPGGSRELFYRVMADPKKGGNAGWYACIRLDANRAQQEITLSIRSVHYRTTRPADIRGAPQRFWALFWDFYKDLRTKNSWVVAGETKKNPPA
;
A
#
# COMPACT_ATOMS: atom_id res chain seq x y z
N MET A 1 27.51 -9.66 22.64
CA MET A 1 27.72 -8.20 22.67
C MET A 1 27.60 -7.73 21.24
N ASP A 2 26.39 -7.38 20.79
CA ASP A 2 26.18 -6.81 19.46
C ASP A 2 25.78 -5.36 19.64
N GLY A 3 26.72 -4.49 19.26
CA GLY A 3 26.64 -3.05 19.44
C GLY A 3 25.45 -2.46 18.71
N ASP A 4 24.66 -1.71 19.47
CA ASP A 4 23.62 -0.81 19.01
C ASP A 4 24.27 0.23 18.07
N ILE A 5 24.20 -0.01 16.76
CA ILE A 5 24.72 0.92 15.76
C ILE A 5 23.77 2.12 15.75
N ASN A 6 24.20 3.20 16.40
CA ASN A 6 23.65 4.56 16.38
C ASN A 6 22.98 4.91 15.03
N ARG A 7 21.71 4.53 14.87
CA ARG A 7 20.91 4.95 13.72
C ARG A 7 20.46 6.37 14.03
N LYS A 8 21.03 7.35 13.33
CA LYS A 8 20.59 8.74 13.47
C LYS A 8 19.07 8.80 13.24
N PRO A 9 18.32 9.57 14.05
CA PRO A 9 16.88 9.64 13.93
C PRO A 9 16.47 10.19 12.57
N THR A 10 15.29 9.81 12.10
CA THR A 10 14.69 10.46 10.93
C THR A 10 14.46 11.92 11.27
N VAL A 11 15.01 12.83 10.46
CA VAL A 11 14.76 14.26 10.61
C VAL A 11 13.52 14.60 9.81
N VAL A 12 12.52 15.18 10.47
CA VAL A 12 11.24 15.54 9.87
C VAL A 12 11.06 17.05 9.96
N PHE A 13 10.84 17.69 8.82
CA PHE A 13 10.55 19.12 8.73
C PHE A 13 9.03 19.30 8.64
N GLN A 14 8.37 19.27 9.79
CA GLN A 14 6.91 19.24 9.88
C GLN A 14 6.25 20.46 9.22
N ASP A 15 6.82 21.64 9.39
CA ASP A 15 6.39 22.88 8.75
C ASP A 15 6.38 22.78 7.21
N ARG A 16 7.38 22.11 6.63
CA ARG A 16 7.48 21.91 5.18
C ARG A 16 6.47 20.86 4.70
N ILE A 17 6.24 19.82 5.49
CA ILE A 17 5.17 18.83 5.23
C ILE A 17 3.81 19.53 5.23
N ASP A 18 3.52 20.33 6.26
CA ASP A 18 2.25 21.03 6.41
C ASP A 18 2.05 22.04 5.26
N ASN A 19 3.11 22.76 4.86
CA ASN A 19 3.08 23.64 3.69
C ASN A 19 2.79 22.88 2.40
N ALA A 20 3.46 21.74 2.19
CA ALA A 20 3.22 20.91 1.01
C ALA A 20 1.79 20.37 0.96
N LEU A 21 1.25 19.92 2.11
CA LEU A 21 -0.10 19.39 2.22
C LEU A 21 -1.19 20.48 2.16
N ARG A 22 -0.90 21.71 2.62
CA ARG A 22 -1.80 22.86 2.39
C ARG A 22 -1.90 23.21 0.91
N ALA A 23 -0.78 23.20 0.20
CA ALA A 23 -0.75 23.49 -1.23
C ALA A 23 -1.31 22.33 -2.08
N ARG A 24 -1.15 21.08 -1.62
CA ARG A 24 -1.64 19.87 -2.26
C ARG A 24 -2.35 18.97 -1.23
N PRO A 25 -3.62 19.26 -0.92
CA PRO A 25 -4.38 18.45 0.02
C PRO A 25 -4.46 16.99 -0.42
N ILE A 26 -4.55 16.08 0.54
CA ILE A 26 -4.65 14.63 0.32
C ILE A 26 -6.01 14.07 0.79
N ASP A 27 -7.03 14.93 0.82
CA ASP A 27 -8.38 14.60 1.30
C ASP A 27 -9.05 13.49 0.48
N HIS A 28 -8.59 13.24 -0.75
CA HIS A 28 -9.04 12.10 -1.55
C HIS A 28 -8.54 10.75 -1.00
N LEU A 29 -7.61 10.73 -0.06
CA LEU A 29 -6.98 9.52 0.49
C LEU A 29 -7.44 9.23 1.92
N VAL A 30 -8.73 9.46 2.15
CA VAL A 30 -9.40 9.02 3.36
C VAL A 30 -9.42 7.50 3.45
N GLU A 31 -9.38 7.00 4.68
CA GLU A 31 -9.55 5.58 4.93
C GLU A 31 -10.91 5.11 4.45
N THR A 32 -10.96 3.90 3.90
CA THR A 32 -12.19 3.30 3.37
C THR A 32 -12.27 1.84 3.76
N LEU A 33 -13.47 1.27 3.75
CA LEU A 33 -13.67 -0.17 3.88
C LEU A 33 -13.77 -0.79 2.49
N LEU A 34 -12.96 -1.82 2.26
CA LEU A 34 -12.99 -2.67 1.09
C LEU A 34 -13.62 -4.02 1.47
N PRO A 35 -14.86 -4.31 1.04
CA PRO A 35 -15.43 -5.64 1.22
C PRO A 35 -14.71 -6.62 0.28
N VAL A 36 -14.14 -7.67 0.86
CA VAL A 36 -13.50 -8.76 0.12
C VAL A 36 -14.30 -10.04 0.34
N GLU A 37 -14.70 -10.68 -0.76
CA GLU A 37 -15.39 -11.97 -0.69
C GLU A 37 -14.39 -13.10 -0.42
N VAL A 38 -14.70 -13.96 0.53
CA VAL A 38 -13.99 -15.19 0.84
C VAL A 38 -14.96 -16.36 0.82
N ARG A 39 -14.45 -17.59 0.63
CA ARG A 39 -15.26 -18.80 0.69
C ARG A 39 -14.85 -19.64 1.88
N ILE A 40 -15.77 -19.87 2.81
CA ILE A 40 -15.57 -20.67 4.02
C ILE A 40 -16.48 -21.88 3.91
N ASP A 41 -15.90 -23.07 3.88
CA ASP A 41 -16.62 -24.33 3.71
C ASP A 41 -17.58 -24.34 2.49
N GLY A 42 -17.16 -23.66 1.42
CA GLY A 42 -17.93 -23.52 0.17
C GLY A 42 -18.89 -22.33 0.13
N GLU A 43 -19.20 -21.72 1.28
CA GLU A 43 -20.15 -20.61 1.40
C GLU A 43 -19.46 -19.24 1.27
N PRO A 44 -20.08 -18.26 0.59
CA PRO A 44 -19.51 -16.93 0.43
C PRO A 44 -19.73 -16.05 1.67
N PHE A 45 -18.66 -15.41 2.13
CA PHE A 45 -18.67 -14.41 3.19
C PHE A 45 -18.00 -13.13 2.72
N LEU A 46 -18.46 -11.99 3.22
CA LEU A 46 -17.81 -10.69 3.09
C LEU A 46 -16.99 -10.39 4.33
N VAL A 47 -15.74 -9.98 4.09
CA VAL A 47 -14.81 -9.52 5.11
C VAL A 47 -14.44 -8.09 4.79
N ASN A 48 -14.69 -7.17 5.72
CA ASN A 48 -14.32 -5.77 5.56
C ASN A 48 -12.83 -5.58 5.88
N VAL A 49 -12.10 -5.03 4.91
CA VAL A 49 -10.69 -4.70 5.03
C VAL A 49 -10.55 -3.19 5.07
N ARG A 50 -9.92 -2.64 6.10
CA ARG A 50 -9.66 -1.21 6.22
C ARG A 50 -8.49 -0.81 5.33
N VAL A 51 -8.73 0.07 4.38
CA VAL A 51 -7.72 0.60 3.46
C VAL A 51 -7.14 1.88 4.04
N HIS A 52 -5.82 1.93 4.16
CA HIS A 52 -5.08 3.10 4.62
C HIS A 52 -4.08 3.55 3.57
N TYR A 53 -3.89 4.85 3.41
CA TYR A 53 -2.90 5.43 2.51
C TYR A 53 -1.76 6.02 3.32
N THR A 54 -0.54 5.54 3.09
CA THR A 54 0.65 6.00 3.82
C THR A 54 1.69 6.52 2.84
N ASN A 55 2.32 7.65 3.14
CA ASN A 55 3.59 8.12 2.55
C ASN A 55 3.79 7.91 1.03
N HIS A 56 2.75 8.11 0.23
CA HIS A 56 2.74 7.72 -1.19
C HIS A 56 3.06 8.88 -2.15
N CYS A 57 2.95 10.15 -1.71
CA CYS A 57 3.26 11.34 -2.51
C CYS A 57 4.72 11.79 -2.42
N TRP A 58 5.59 11.07 -1.71
CA TRP A 58 7.00 11.46 -1.52
C TRP A 58 7.92 10.68 -2.46
N THR A 59 9.05 11.27 -2.88
CA THR A 59 10.08 10.60 -3.70
C THR A 59 11.47 10.74 -3.09
N ARG A 60 12.34 9.77 -3.38
CA ARG A 60 13.71 9.62 -2.81
C ARG A 60 14.78 10.42 -3.56
N THR A 61 14.38 11.19 -4.57
CA THR A 61 15.31 11.76 -5.54
C THR A 61 14.87 13.17 -5.85
N ARG A 62 15.68 14.14 -5.41
CA ARG A 62 15.63 15.48 -5.95
C ARG A 62 16.12 15.45 -7.40
N LYS A 63 15.37 16.07 -8.31
CA LYS A 63 15.73 16.39 -9.69
C LYS A 63 16.07 17.88 -9.81
N GLY A 64 16.93 18.37 -8.90
CA GLY A 64 17.39 19.76 -8.90
C GLY A 64 16.53 20.72 -8.06
N GLU A 65 15.56 20.22 -7.28
CA GLU A 65 14.83 21.04 -6.32
C GLU A 65 15.76 21.53 -5.19
N ALA A 66 15.47 22.71 -4.64
CA ALA A 66 16.25 23.33 -3.58
C ALA A 66 16.15 22.55 -2.25
N GLU A 67 17.15 22.71 -1.37
CA GLU A 67 17.26 21.96 -0.11
C GLU A 67 16.10 22.23 0.87
N ASP A 68 15.52 23.43 0.81
CA ASP A 68 14.33 23.83 1.56
C ASP A 68 13.06 23.08 1.14
N THR A 69 13.09 22.34 0.03
CA THR A 69 11.99 21.46 -0.40
C THR A 69 12.04 20.07 0.24
N VAL A 70 13.14 19.73 0.91
CA VAL A 70 13.29 18.45 1.64
C VAL A 70 12.35 18.45 2.83
N LEU A 71 11.54 17.41 2.93
CA LEU A 71 10.46 17.27 3.91
C LEU A 71 10.87 16.37 5.07
N PHE A 72 11.63 15.32 4.77
CA PHE A 72 12.26 14.49 5.78
C PHE A 72 13.46 13.73 5.21
N CYS A 73 14.36 13.32 6.10
CA CYS A 73 15.57 12.57 5.79
C CYS A 73 15.51 11.21 6.51
N GLU A 74 15.43 10.13 5.75
CA GLU A 74 15.52 8.78 6.28
C GLU A 74 17.00 8.36 6.37
N HIS A 75 17.49 8.10 7.58
CA HIS A 75 18.86 7.64 7.79
C HIS A 75 18.94 6.11 7.70
N HIS A 76 19.75 5.64 6.75
CA HIS A 76 20.17 4.25 6.63
C HIS A 76 21.60 4.08 7.15
N ARG A 77 22.07 2.83 7.23
CA ARG A 77 23.43 2.52 7.72
C ARG A 77 24.52 3.15 6.83
N ASP A 78 24.25 3.23 5.53
CA ASP A 78 25.19 3.58 4.46
C ASP A 78 24.82 4.84 3.68
N ARG A 79 23.60 5.36 3.85
CA ARG A 79 23.10 6.51 3.08
C ARG A 79 22.02 7.32 3.81
N ILE A 80 21.80 8.53 3.34
CA ILE A 80 20.68 9.38 3.73
C ILE A 80 19.75 9.52 2.55
N ASP A 81 18.49 9.24 2.80
CA ASP A 81 17.42 9.21 1.82
C ASP A 81 16.56 10.48 2.03
N GLU A 82 16.84 11.54 1.26
CA GLU A 82 16.02 12.76 1.27
C GLU A 82 14.66 12.49 0.63
N ARG A 83 13.62 13.13 1.17
CA ARG A 83 12.24 12.96 0.71
C ARG A 83 11.64 14.31 0.37
N ILE A 84 11.20 14.44 -0.88
CA ILE A 84 10.50 15.62 -1.38
C ILE A 84 9.09 15.25 -1.85
N PHE A 85 8.21 16.24 -1.93
CA PHE A 85 6.89 16.06 -2.53
C PHE A 85 7.00 15.78 -4.02
N CYS A 86 6.19 14.84 -4.52
CA CYS A 86 6.17 14.42 -5.92
C CYS A 86 4.81 14.72 -6.54
N GLU A 87 4.75 15.80 -7.30
CA GLU A 87 3.53 16.27 -7.97
C GLU A 87 2.88 15.19 -8.84
N GLN A 88 3.68 14.44 -9.61
CA GLN A 88 3.17 13.36 -10.46
C GLN A 88 2.50 12.24 -9.65
N ARG A 89 3.05 11.89 -8.48
CA ARG A 89 2.45 10.87 -7.61
C ARG A 89 1.19 11.39 -6.94
N TRP A 90 1.15 12.67 -6.57
CA TRP A 90 -0.03 13.31 -6.02
C TRP A 90 -1.17 13.39 -7.03
N GLU A 91 -0.89 13.84 -8.26
CA GLU A 91 -1.91 13.89 -9.30
C GLU A 91 -2.47 12.50 -9.60
N PHE A 92 -1.60 11.49 -9.68
CA PHE A 92 -2.03 10.10 -9.85
C PHE A 92 -2.86 9.60 -8.65
N SER A 93 -2.50 9.98 -7.43
CA SER A 93 -3.15 9.45 -6.22
C SER A 93 -4.63 9.85 -6.13
N LYS A 94 -5.06 10.94 -6.79
CA LYS A 94 -6.48 11.33 -6.92
C LYS A 94 -7.38 10.23 -7.45
N GLN A 95 -6.86 9.36 -8.31
CA GLN A 95 -7.61 8.27 -8.92
C GLN A 95 -7.48 6.94 -8.14
N LEU A 96 -6.53 6.87 -7.22
CA LEU A 96 -6.14 5.65 -6.52
C LEU A 96 -7.29 5.02 -5.71
N PRO A 97 -8.13 5.78 -4.96
CA PRO A 97 -9.27 5.18 -4.26
C PRO A 97 -10.22 4.43 -5.18
N GLY A 98 -10.49 4.98 -6.39
CA GLY A 98 -11.29 4.31 -7.40
C GLY A 98 -10.66 3.00 -7.87
N MET A 99 -9.35 3.00 -8.11
CA MET A 99 -8.61 1.82 -8.56
C MET A 99 -8.52 0.72 -7.49
N ILE A 100 -8.37 1.11 -6.21
CA ILE A 100 -8.29 0.15 -5.09
C ILE A 100 -9.64 -0.55 -4.84
N ARG A 101 -10.77 0.12 -5.07
CA ARG A 101 -12.11 -0.51 -4.97
C ARG A 101 -12.25 -1.76 -5.86
N SER A 102 -11.52 -1.84 -6.96
CA SER A 102 -11.57 -2.97 -7.90
C SER A 102 -10.41 -3.96 -7.74
N ILE A 103 -9.61 -3.85 -6.66
CA ILE A 103 -8.41 -4.69 -6.50
C ILE A 103 -8.75 -6.18 -6.34
N SER A 104 -9.91 -6.54 -5.78
CA SER A 104 -10.27 -7.92 -5.43
C SER A 104 -10.14 -8.91 -6.59
N HIS A 105 -10.45 -8.46 -7.81
CA HIS A 105 -10.35 -9.28 -9.03
C HIS A 105 -9.08 -9.01 -9.83
N SER A 106 -8.22 -8.11 -9.39
CA SER A 106 -7.01 -7.73 -10.11
C SER A 106 -5.87 -8.72 -9.89
N LEU A 107 -4.95 -8.77 -10.86
CA LEU A 107 -3.69 -9.49 -10.70
C LEU A 107 -2.70 -8.65 -9.89
N CYS A 108 -2.15 -9.25 -8.85
CA CYS A 108 -1.10 -8.68 -8.01
C CYS A 108 0.15 -9.56 -8.08
N LEU A 109 1.30 -8.93 -7.94
CA LEU A 109 2.59 -9.60 -7.87
C LEU A 109 2.94 -9.77 -6.39
N PRO A 110 3.07 -11.01 -5.88
CA PRO A 110 3.46 -11.22 -4.49
C PRO A 110 4.88 -10.69 -4.25
N GLY A 111 5.10 -9.95 -3.17
CA GLY A 111 6.41 -9.47 -2.73
C GLY A 111 6.92 -10.20 -1.50
N GLY A 112 8.08 -9.80 -0.98
CA GLY A 112 8.52 -10.19 0.36
C GLY A 112 7.69 -9.53 1.47
N SER A 113 7.78 -10.06 2.69
CA SER A 113 7.25 -9.42 3.91
C SER A 113 5.75 -9.01 3.85
N ARG A 114 4.90 -9.84 3.23
CA ARG A 114 3.45 -9.60 2.99
C ARG A 114 3.14 -8.40 2.09
N GLU A 115 4.13 -7.91 1.34
CA GLU A 115 3.92 -6.88 0.33
C GLU A 115 3.32 -7.50 -0.93
N LEU A 116 2.49 -6.71 -1.62
CA LEU A 116 1.84 -7.02 -2.87
C LEU A 116 2.05 -5.83 -3.80
N PHE A 117 2.43 -6.08 -5.04
CA PHE A 117 2.51 -5.02 -6.05
C PHE A 117 1.33 -5.15 -7.01
N TYR A 118 0.46 -4.15 -7.00
CA TYR A 118 -0.67 -4.04 -7.92
C TYR A 118 -0.31 -3.06 -9.04
N ARG A 119 -0.26 -3.55 -10.28
CA ARG A 119 -0.13 -2.70 -11.46
C ARG A 119 -1.47 -2.01 -11.74
N VAL A 120 -1.69 -0.87 -11.11
CA VAL A 120 -2.93 -0.10 -11.16
C VAL A 120 -3.21 0.48 -12.56
N MET A 121 -2.17 0.77 -13.34
CA MET A 121 -2.32 1.29 -14.70
C MET A 121 -1.15 0.84 -15.58
N ALA A 122 -1.44 0.21 -16.71
CA ALA A 122 -0.45 -0.16 -17.72
C ALA A 122 -0.04 1.06 -18.56
N ASP A 123 1.23 1.11 -18.97
CA ASP A 123 1.68 2.00 -20.04
C ASP A 123 1.70 1.24 -21.38
N PRO A 124 0.70 1.43 -22.25
CA PRO A 124 0.61 0.71 -23.52
C PRO A 124 1.71 1.13 -24.51
N LYS A 125 2.27 2.34 -24.36
CA LYS A 125 3.28 2.85 -25.31
C LYS A 125 4.64 2.18 -25.12
N LYS A 126 4.95 1.74 -23.90
CA LYS A 126 6.22 1.06 -23.58
C LYS A 126 6.11 -0.47 -23.52
N GLY A 127 4.89 -1.00 -23.47
CA GLY A 127 4.65 -2.44 -23.39
C GLY A 127 5.21 -3.09 -22.11
N GLY A 128 5.13 -4.42 -22.04
CA GLY A 128 5.73 -5.21 -20.96
C GLY A 128 5.26 -4.82 -19.56
N ASN A 129 6.21 -4.58 -18.66
CA ASN A 129 5.99 -4.25 -17.24
C ASN A 129 5.87 -2.74 -16.97
N ALA A 130 5.82 -1.90 -18.00
CA ALA A 130 5.73 -0.47 -17.79
C ALA A 130 4.34 -0.07 -17.26
N GLY A 131 4.31 0.80 -16.26
CA GLY A 131 3.06 1.29 -15.68
C GLY A 131 3.20 1.83 -14.27
N TRP A 132 2.08 2.25 -13.71
CA TRP A 132 1.94 2.65 -12.32
C TRP A 132 1.70 1.42 -11.45
N TYR A 133 2.45 1.34 -10.37
CA TYR A 133 2.36 0.27 -9.38
C TYR A 133 2.03 0.85 -8.01
N ALA A 134 1.03 0.29 -7.35
CA ALA A 134 0.82 0.45 -5.92
C ALA A 134 1.58 -0.66 -5.18
N CYS A 135 2.41 -0.28 -4.21
CA CYS A 135 2.96 -1.19 -3.22
C CYS A 135 2.00 -1.24 -2.03
N ILE A 136 1.51 -2.43 -1.72
CA ILE A 136 0.42 -2.66 -0.80
C ILE A 136 0.87 -3.69 0.23
N ARG A 137 0.42 -3.58 1.47
CA ARG A 137 0.69 -4.57 2.52
C ARG A 137 -0.60 -5.00 3.20
N LEU A 138 -0.79 -6.30 3.32
CA LEU A 138 -1.82 -6.90 4.17
C LEU A 138 -1.29 -7.02 5.60
N ASP A 139 -2.07 -6.53 6.57
CA ASP A 139 -1.76 -6.67 7.98
C ASP A 139 -3.03 -6.85 8.83
N ALA A 140 -2.85 -7.08 10.12
CA ALA A 140 -3.94 -7.16 11.09
C ALA A 140 -3.64 -6.32 12.32
N ASN A 141 -4.55 -5.41 12.67
CA ASN A 141 -4.50 -4.68 13.92
C ASN A 141 -5.29 -5.43 14.98
N ARG A 142 -4.59 -6.13 15.89
CA ARG A 142 -5.23 -6.89 16.97
C ARG A 142 -5.93 -6.01 18.00
N ALA A 143 -5.40 -4.82 18.28
CA ALA A 143 -5.99 -3.92 19.26
C ALA A 143 -7.32 -3.36 18.78
N GLN A 144 -7.41 -3.05 17.49
CA GLN A 144 -8.64 -2.57 16.86
C GLN A 144 -9.53 -3.70 16.34
N GLN A 145 -9.03 -4.95 16.30
CA GLN A 145 -9.68 -6.11 15.70
C GLN A 145 -10.04 -5.89 14.22
N GLU A 146 -9.06 -5.43 13.45
CA GLU A 146 -9.25 -5.07 12.05
C GLU A 146 -8.21 -5.72 11.14
N ILE A 147 -8.63 -6.04 9.92
CA ILE A 147 -7.73 -6.41 8.82
C ILE A 147 -7.45 -5.15 8.01
N THR A 148 -6.18 -4.90 7.70
CA THR A 148 -5.76 -3.67 7.03
C THR A 148 -5.09 -3.94 5.69
N LEU A 149 -5.33 -3.03 4.75
CA LEU A 149 -4.67 -2.94 3.45
C LEU A 149 -3.96 -1.59 3.38
N SER A 150 -2.68 -1.57 3.71
CA SER A 150 -1.87 -0.34 3.67
C SER A 150 -1.32 -0.11 2.27
N ILE A 151 -1.76 0.96 1.60
CA ILE A 151 -1.18 1.46 0.36
C ILE A 151 0.04 2.30 0.73
N ARG A 152 1.24 1.72 0.57
CA ARG A 152 2.50 2.29 1.08
C ARG A 152 3.18 3.25 0.13
N SER A 153 2.99 3.03 -1.17
CA SER A 153 3.52 3.91 -2.21
C SER A 153 2.81 3.65 -3.52
N VAL A 154 2.80 4.67 -4.38
CA VAL A 154 2.40 4.54 -5.78
C VAL A 154 3.45 5.20 -6.66
N HIS A 155 3.93 4.48 -7.66
CA HIS A 155 4.94 5.02 -8.56
C HIS A 155 4.96 4.35 -9.91
N TYR A 156 5.28 5.15 -10.91
CA TYR A 156 5.55 4.68 -12.24
C TYR A 156 6.87 3.89 -12.28
N ARG A 157 6.86 2.76 -12.99
CA ARG A 157 8.04 1.96 -13.29
C ARG A 157 8.09 1.62 -14.77
N THR A 158 9.29 1.54 -15.31
CA THR A 158 9.56 0.95 -16.63
C THR A 158 9.89 -0.53 -16.55
N THR A 159 10.24 -1.01 -15.36
CA THR A 159 10.62 -2.40 -15.07
C THR A 159 9.69 -3.02 -14.04
N ARG A 160 9.70 -4.35 -13.96
CA ARG A 160 8.98 -5.10 -12.93
C ARG A 160 9.45 -4.64 -11.54
N PRO A 161 8.57 -4.50 -10.52
CA PRO A 161 9.00 -4.25 -9.16
C PRO A 161 10.07 -5.25 -8.68
N ALA A 162 11.00 -4.78 -7.84
CA ALA A 162 11.99 -5.65 -7.19
C ALA A 162 11.33 -6.52 -6.11
N ASP A 163 12.01 -7.60 -5.69
CA ASP A 163 11.56 -8.53 -4.63
C ASP A 163 10.21 -9.23 -4.90
N ILE A 164 9.83 -9.41 -6.17
CA ILE A 164 8.66 -10.20 -6.52
C ILE A 164 8.96 -11.69 -6.38
N ARG A 165 8.03 -12.38 -5.76
CA ARG A 165 8.05 -13.83 -5.54
C ARG A 165 7.02 -14.50 -6.44
N GLY A 166 7.50 -15.30 -7.40
CA GLY A 166 6.65 -16.10 -8.26
C GLY A 166 5.87 -15.33 -9.35
N ALA A 167 4.77 -15.94 -9.79
CA ALA A 167 3.90 -15.44 -10.84
C ALA A 167 2.83 -14.48 -10.30
N PRO A 168 2.22 -13.62 -11.16
CA PRO A 168 1.05 -12.84 -10.76
C PRO A 168 -0.10 -13.75 -10.30
N GLN A 169 -0.78 -13.35 -9.24
CA GLN A 169 -1.94 -14.06 -8.69
C GLN A 169 -3.10 -13.08 -8.50
N ARG A 170 -4.34 -13.58 -8.52
CA ARG A 170 -5.49 -12.72 -8.21
C ARG A 170 -5.43 -12.27 -6.75
N PHE A 171 -5.77 -11.02 -6.47
CA PHE A 171 -5.74 -10.47 -5.12
C PHE A 171 -6.53 -11.33 -4.13
N TRP A 172 -7.75 -11.76 -4.49
CA TRP A 172 -8.59 -12.57 -3.61
C TRP A 172 -7.90 -13.87 -3.16
N ALA A 173 -7.05 -14.48 -4.00
CA ALA A 173 -6.32 -15.69 -3.64
C ALA A 173 -5.22 -15.39 -2.61
N LEU A 174 -4.46 -14.30 -2.83
CA LEU A 174 -3.44 -13.84 -1.89
C LEU A 174 -4.05 -13.40 -0.55
N PHE A 175 -5.20 -12.73 -0.61
CA PHE A 175 -5.97 -12.36 0.57
C PHE A 175 -6.46 -13.59 1.33
N TRP A 176 -6.97 -14.60 0.63
CA TRP A 176 -7.44 -15.85 1.25
C TRP A 176 -6.32 -16.57 2.01
N ASP A 177 -5.12 -16.64 1.44
CA ASP A 177 -3.98 -17.26 2.13
C ASP A 177 -3.58 -16.51 3.41
N PHE A 178 -3.58 -15.19 3.37
CA PHE A 178 -3.40 -14.36 4.57
C PHE A 178 -4.54 -14.56 5.58
N TYR A 179 -5.78 -14.54 5.09
CA TYR A 179 -6.98 -14.56 5.91
C TYR A 179 -7.16 -15.88 6.66
N LYS A 180 -6.91 -17.03 6.01
CA LYS A 180 -6.96 -18.36 6.66
C LYS A 180 -6.01 -18.43 7.86
N ASP A 181 -4.77 -17.97 7.69
CA ASP A 181 -3.78 -17.95 8.78
C ASP A 181 -4.24 -17.06 9.93
N LEU A 182 -4.83 -15.91 9.61
CA LEU A 182 -5.34 -14.99 10.62
C LEU A 182 -6.56 -15.55 11.36
N ARG A 183 -7.52 -16.12 10.63
CA ARG A 183 -8.77 -16.69 11.15
C ARG A 183 -8.53 -17.81 12.16
N THR A 184 -7.57 -18.69 11.88
CA THR A 184 -7.20 -19.79 12.79
C THR A 184 -6.59 -19.32 14.11
N LYS A 185 -5.97 -18.13 14.11
CA LYS A 185 -5.23 -17.59 15.27
C LYS A 185 -6.02 -16.56 16.07
N ASN A 186 -7.16 -16.08 15.57
CA ASN A 186 -7.85 -14.93 16.13
C ASN A 186 -9.37 -15.08 16.03
N SER A 187 -10.05 -15.24 17.18
CA SER A 187 -11.51 -15.39 17.24
C SER A 187 -12.29 -14.16 16.72
N TRP A 188 -11.73 -12.95 16.87
CA TRP A 188 -12.37 -11.71 16.40
C TRP A 188 -12.53 -11.66 14.87
N VAL A 189 -11.67 -12.39 14.13
CA VAL A 189 -11.77 -12.47 12.67
C VAL A 189 -13.06 -13.16 12.26
N VAL A 190 -13.44 -14.22 12.98
CA VAL A 190 -14.67 -14.96 12.74
C VAL A 190 -15.89 -14.12 13.09
N ALA A 191 -15.82 -13.35 14.18
CA ALA A 191 -16.90 -12.44 14.58
C ALA A 191 -17.17 -11.32 13.56
N GLY A 192 -16.17 -10.95 12.75
CA GLY A 192 -16.28 -9.94 11.69
C GLY A 192 -16.80 -10.45 10.34
N GLU A 193 -17.06 -11.76 10.20
CA GLU A 193 -17.56 -12.37 8.97
C GLU A 193 -19.04 -12.04 8.74
N THR A 194 -19.40 -11.57 7.55
CA THR A 194 -20.81 -11.39 7.16
C THR A 194 -21.17 -12.37 6.05
N LYS A 195 -22.12 -13.29 6.30
CA LYS A 195 -22.59 -14.22 5.26
C LYS A 195 -23.19 -13.42 4.10
N LYS A 196 -22.72 -13.70 2.88
CA LYS A 196 -23.28 -13.07 1.67
C LYS A 196 -24.51 -13.88 1.26
N ASN A 197 -25.69 -13.30 1.40
CA ASN A 197 -26.90 -13.94 0.88
C ASN A 197 -26.80 -14.03 -0.66
N PRO A 198 -27.25 -15.15 -1.26
CA PRO A 198 -27.34 -15.23 -2.72
C PRO A 198 -28.26 -14.10 -3.22
N PRO A 199 -27.97 -13.53 -4.42
CA PRO A 199 -28.89 -12.57 -5.02
C PRO A 199 -30.26 -13.23 -5.19
N ALA A 200 -31.30 -12.50 -4.76
CA ALA A 200 -32.70 -12.91 -4.89
C ALA A 200 -33.12 -13.06 -6.36
#